data_AF-A0A382F7C6-F1
#
_entry.id   AF-A0A382F7C6-F1
#
_cell.length_a   1.000
_cell.length_b   1.000
_cell.length_c   1.000
_cell.angle_alpha   90.00
_cell.angle_beta   90.00
_cell.angle_gamma   90.00
#
_symmetry.space_group_name_H-M   'P 1'
#
loop_
_entity.id
_entity.type
_entity.pdbx_description
1 polymer ?
#
loop_
_entity_poly.entity_id
_entity_poly.type
_entity_poly.pdbx_seq_one_letter_code
_entity_poly.pdbx_strand_id
1 'polypeptide(L)'
;RIYIGKEGRTKVQSVLGKIDYAKISDSAQSEIPGVVESIIIKNEKRFVDYLNNAQSLTPRIHALELIPGIGKTYMHVIIQEREKKPFESFSDIENRTGLKEPMRHISKRILEEISGETRMNLFVKR
;
A
#
# COMPACT_ATOMS: atom_id res chain seq x y z
N ARG A 1 -9.33 -2.16 16.53
CA ARG A 1 -9.95 -1.18 15.59
C ARG A 1 -10.79 -0.21 16.41
N ILE A 2 -10.75 1.08 16.13
CA ILE A 2 -11.50 2.13 16.82
C ILE A 2 -12.28 2.92 15.76
N TYR A 3 -13.53 3.28 16.04
CA TYR A 3 -14.37 4.06 15.13
C TYR A 3 -14.23 5.55 15.41
N ILE A 4 -13.97 6.36 14.36
CA ILE A 4 -13.76 7.82 14.45
C ILE A 4 -14.75 8.65 13.60
N GLY A 5 -15.78 8.03 13.03
CA GLY A 5 -16.82 8.72 12.24
C GLY A 5 -17.68 9.67 13.08
N LYS A 6 -18.53 10.49 12.45
CA LYS A 6 -19.23 11.61 13.12
C LYS A 6 -20.10 11.18 14.31
N GLU A 7 -20.79 10.05 14.22
CA GLU A 7 -21.73 9.55 15.25
C GLU A 7 -21.37 8.13 15.68
N GLY A 8 -21.70 7.73 16.92
CA GLY A 8 -21.46 6.37 17.41
C GLY A 8 -20.04 6.10 17.94
N ARG A 9 -19.31 7.14 18.35
CA ARG A 9 -18.00 7.00 19.00
C ARG A 9 -18.17 6.58 20.45
N THR A 10 -17.57 5.45 20.84
CA THR A 10 -17.60 4.97 22.23
C THR A 10 -16.26 5.11 22.95
N LYS A 11 -15.15 5.20 22.21
CA LYS A 11 -13.78 5.24 22.75
C LYS A 11 -13.01 6.53 22.44
N VAL A 12 -13.58 7.42 21.63
CA VAL A 12 -12.92 8.63 21.14
C VAL A 12 -13.81 9.83 21.42
N GLN A 13 -13.30 10.76 22.22
CA GLN A 13 -14.01 11.98 22.59
C GLN A 13 -14.01 13.00 21.45
N SER A 14 -12.84 13.30 20.88
CA SER A 14 -12.68 14.26 19.80
C SER A 14 -11.51 13.88 18.87
N VAL A 15 -11.53 14.38 17.63
CA VAL A 15 -10.47 14.21 16.64
C VAL A 15 -9.83 15.57 16.41
N LEU A 16 -8.58 15.74 16.84
CA LEU A 16 -7.87 17.02 16.80
C LEU A 16 -7.37 17.39 15.41
N GLY A 17 -7.10 16.41 14.54
CA GLY A 17 -6.62 16.64 13.18
C GLY A 17 -5.74 15.50 12.66
N LYS A 18 -5.08 15.75 11.53
CA LYS A 18 -4.01 14.90 11.00
C LYS A 18 -2.68 15.29 11.65
N ILE A 19 -1.77 14.32 11.78
CA ILE A 19 -0.41 14.54 12.28
C ILE A 19 0.61 14.08 11.24
N ASP A 20 1.69 14.83 11.10
CA ASP A 20 2.81 14.45 10.23
C ASP A 20 3.62 13.34 10.88
N TYR A 21 4.18 12.42 10.08
CA TYR A 21 4.98 11.30 10.59
C TYR A 21 6.09 11.74 11.54
N ALA A 22 6.81 12.82 11.20
CA ALA A 22 7.89 13.38 12.01
C ALA A 22 7.45 13.97 13.36
N LYS A 23 6.15 14.17 13.59
CA LYS A 23 5.59 14.68 14.85
C LYS A 23 5.01 13.57 15.75
N ILE A 24 5.01 12.32 15.27
CA ILE A 24 4.55 11.16 16.03
C ILE A 24 5.65 10.73 17.01
N SER A 25 5.30 10.21 18.18
CA SER A 25 6.30 9.67 19.13
C SER A 25 7.09 8.50 18.55
N ASP A 26 8.35 8.34 18.96
CA ASP A 26 9.22 7.25 18.48
C ASP A 26 8.61 5.86 18.72
N SER A 27 7.90 5.70 19.84
CA SER A 27 7.14 4.49 20.15
C SER A 27 6.06 4.20 19.11
N ALA A 28 5.27 5.21 18.73
CA ALA A 28 4.22 5.03 17.74
C ALA A 28 4.81 4.88 16.32
N GLN A 29 5.91 5.55 15.99
CA GLN A 29 6.63 5.34 14.74
C GLN A 29 7.11 3.88 14.58
N SER A 30 7.63 3.29 15.66
CA SER A 30 8.12 1.91 15.68
C SER A 30 7.01 0.87 15.47
N GLU A 31 5.78 1.18 15.88
CA GLU A 31 4.62 0.29 15.72
C GLU A 31 3.95 0.38 14.32
N ILE A 32 4.14 1.49 13.61
CA ILE A 32 3.49 1.74 12.31
C ILE A 32 3.74 0.60 11.31
N PRO A 33 4.97 0.07 11.11
CA PRO A 33 5.21 -1.05 10.19
C PRO A 33 4.32 -2.26 10.45
N GLY A 34 4.24 -2.74 11.70
CA GLY A 34 3.44 -3.91 12.06
C GLY A 34 1.93 -3.67 11.90
N VAL A 35 1.48 -2.44 12.19
CA VAL A 35 0.08 -2.04 11.97
C VAL A 35 -0.26 -1.98 10.48
N VAL A 36 0.63 -1.44 9.64
CA VAL A 36 0.45 -1.37 8.18
C VAL A 36 0.34 -2.78 7.60
N GLU A 37 1.25 -3.69 7.96
CA GLU A 37 1.17 -5.09 7.52
C GLU A 37 -0.15 -5.74 7.93
N SER A 38 -0.57 -5.55 9.19
CA SER A 38 -1.85 -6.06 9.69
C SER A 38 -3.05 -5.51 8.91
N ILE A 39 -2.99 -4.26 8.45
CA ILE A 39 -4.02 -3.64 7.62
C ILE A 39 -4.01 -4.24 6.21
N ILE A 40 -2.83 -4.46 5.63
CA ILE A 40 -2.70 -5.05 4.30
C ILE A 40 -3.27 -6.46 4.28
N ILE A 41 -2.86 -7.31 5.23
CA ILE A 41 -3.36 -8.69 5.33
C ILE A 41 -4.89 -8.72 5.45
N LYS A 42 -5.45 -7.89 6.34
CA LYS A 42 -6.91 -7.85 6.55
C LYS A 42 -7.69 -7.28 5.36
N ASN A 43 -7.03 -6.62 4.43
CA ASN A 43 -7.65 -6.01 3.25
C ASN A 43 -6.94 -6.42 1.97
N GLU A 44 -6.39 -7.64 1.92
CA GLU A 44 -5.58 -8.15 0.81
C GLU A 44 -6.22 -7.88 -0.55
N LYS A 45 -7.52 -8.18 -0.67
CA LYS A 45 -8.31 -7.96 -1.89
C LYS A 45 -8.16 -6.55 -2.45
N ARG A 46 -8.18 -5.51 -1.59
CA ARG A 46 -8.03 -4.11 -2.03
C ARG A 46 -6.69 -3.85 -2.73
N PHE A 47 -5.62 -4.49 -2.24
CA PHE A 47 -4.27 -4.30 -2.76
C PHE A 47 -4.02 -5.15 -4.00
N VAL A 48 -4.58 -6.37 -4.04
CA VAL A 48 -4.61 -7.20 -5.24
C VAL A 48 -5.38 -6.50 -6.36
N ASP A 49 -6.56 -5.96 -6.06
CA ASP A 49 -7.37 -5.17 -6.99
C ASP A 49 -6.60 -3.94 -7.51
N TYR A 50 -5.81 -3.30 -6.65
CA TYR A 50 -4.94 -2.20 -7.06
C TYR A 50 -3.90 -2.66 -8.10
N LEU A 51 -3.21 -3.78 -7.87
CA LEU A 51 -2.21 -4.31 -8.81
C LEU A 51 -2.84 -4.74 -10.15
N ASN A 52 -4.04 -5.32 -10.10
CA ASN A 52 -4.82 -5.66 -11.29
C ASN A 52 -5.19 -4.43 -12.13
N ASN A 53 -5.50 -3.31 -11.49
CA ASN A 53 -6.00 -2.11 -12.17
C ASN A 53 -4.97 -1.00 -12.32
N ALA A 54 -3.75 -1.14 -11.80
CA ALA A 54 -2.71 -0.12 -11.84
C ALA A 54 -2.38 0.32 -13.27
N GLN A 55 -2.27 1.62 -13.51
CA GLN A 55 -2.03 2.21 -14.83
C GLN A 55 -0.79 3.10 -14.83
N SER A 56 -0.40 3.58 -16.02
CA SER A 56 0.57 4.65 -16.17
C SER A 56 0.09 5.94 -15.51
N LEU A 57 0.93 6.52 -14.66
CA LEU A 57 0.66 7.81 -14.02
C LEU A 57 1.10 8.97 -14.91
N THR A 58 2.17 8.75 -15.67
CA THR A 58 2.67 9.66 -16.70
C THR A 58 3.12 8.82 -17.91
N PRO A 59 3.37 9.41 -19.09
CA PRO A 59 3.88 8.67 -20.24
C PRO A 59 5.20 7.92 -19.99
N ARG A 60 5.95 8.29 -18.93
CA ARG A 60 7.26 7.72 -18.61
C ARG A 60 7.27 6.86 -17.33
N ILE A 61 6.20 6.87 -16.53
CA ILE A 61 6.18 6.25 -15.20
C ILE A 61 4.90 5.46 -15.01
N HIS A 62 5.03 4.14 -14.79
CA HIS A 62 3.93 3.28 -14.40
C HIS A 62 3.74 3.26 -12.88
N ALA A 63 2.49 3.18 -12.40
CA ALA A 63 2.19 3.14 -10.97
C ALA A 63 2.85 1.93 -10.26
N LEU A 64 2.95 0.79 -10.94
CA LEU A 64 3.61 -0.41 -10.40
C LEU A 64 5.11 -0.18 -10.15
N GLU A 65 5.79 0.61 -10.99
CA GLU A 65 7.23 0.89 -10.83
C GLU A 65 7.53 1.74 -9.60
N LEU A 66 6.51 2.41 -9.06
CA LEU A 66 6.64 3.19 -7.84
C LEU A 66 6.66 2.30 -6.59
N ILE A 67 6.27 1.03 -6.69
CA ILE A 67 6.33 0.09 -5.57
C ILE A 67 7.79 -0.40 -5.43
N PRO A 68 8.45 -0.20 -4.28
CA PRO A 68 9.84 -0.60 -4.09
C PRO A 68 10.03 -2.08 -4.37
N GLY A 69 11.03 -2.42 -5.19
CA GLY A 69 11.31 -3.80 -5.62
C GLY A 69 10.65 -4.19 -6.95
N ILE A 70 9.68 -3.41 -7.44
CA ILE A 70 9.09 -3.61 -8.78
C ILE A 70 9.79 -2.70 -9.78
N GLY A 71 10.82 -3.24 -10.44
CA GLY A 71 11.44 -2.57 -11.60
C GLY A 71 10.66 -2.80 -12.90
N LYS A 72 11.20 -2.30 -14.02
CA LYS A 72 10.60 -2.46 -15.36
C LYS A 72 10.33 -3.92 -15.74
N THR A 73 11.24 -4.83 -15.38
CA THR A 73 11.09 -6.27 -15.64
C THR A 73 9.87 -6.84 -14.93
N TYR A 74 9.78 -6.66 -13.60
CA TYR A 74 8.63 -7.14 -12.83
C TYR A 74 7.33 -6.45 -13.24
N MET A 75 7.38 -5.13 -13.50
CA MET A 75 6.21 -4.40 -14.00
C MET A 75 5.66 -5.04 -15.28
N HIS A 76 6.52 -5.37 -16.24
CA HIS A 76 6.09 -5.99 -17.49
C HIS A 76 5.48 -7.38 -17.26
N VAL A 77 6.12 -8.20 -16.44
CA VAL A 77 5.62 -9.54 -16.07
C VAL A 77 4.24 -9.43 -15.40
N ILE A 78 4.06 -8.51 -14.44
CA ILE A 78 2.78 -8.29 -13.76
C ILE A 78 1.68 -7.89 -14.74
N ILE A 79 1.98 -7.00 -15.69
CA ILE A 79 1.02 -6.57 -16.72
C ILE A 79 0.64 -7.74 -17.64
N GLN A 80 1.62 -8.50 -18.13
CA GLN A 80 1.35 -9.66 -18.97
C GLN A 80 0.52 -10.72 -18.26
N GLU A 81 0.81 -10.98 -16.99
CA GLU A 81 0.07 -11.97 -16.21
C GLU A 81 -1.37 -11.52 -15.92
N ARG A 82 -1.59 -10.27 -15.46
CA ARG A 82 -2.97 -9.81 -15.19
C ARG A 82 -3.84 -9.73 -16.45
N GLU A 83 -3.25 -9.49 -17.62
CA GLU A 83 -3.97 -9.50 -18.91
C GLU A 83 -4.49 -10.90 -19.27
N LYS A 84 -3.78 -11.96 -18.91
CA LYS A 84 -4.26 -13.35 -19.07
C LYS A 84 -5.42 -13.64 -18.11
N LYS A 85 -5.23 -13.30 -16.84
CA LYS A 85 -6.20 -13.47 -15.77
C LYS A 85 -5.88 -12.52 -14.61
N PRO A 86 -6.86 -11.75 -14.09
CA PRO A 86 -6.67 -10.95 -12.90
C PRO A 86 -6.20 -11.79 -11.71
N PHE A 87 -5.30 -11.24 -10.91
CA PHE A 87 -4.83 -11.88 -9.69
C PHE A 87 -5.93 -11.97 -8.65
N GLU A 88 -5.94 -13.07 -7.88
CA GLU A 88 -6.93 -13.30 -6.82
C GLU A 88 -6.35 -13.10 -5.40
N SER A 89 -5.04 -13.25 -5.24
CA SER A 89 -4.35 -13.16 -3.95
C SER A 89 -2.88 -12.73 -4.10
N PHE A 90 -2.23 -12.37 -3.00
CA PHE A 90 -0.79 -12.15 -2.95
C PHE A 90 -0.01 -13.41 -3.31
N SER A 91 -0.47 -14.58 -2.89
CA SER A 91 0.16 -15.85 -3.26
C SER A 91 0.06 -16.11 -4.77
N ASP A 92 -1.08 -15.78 -5.39
CA ASP A 92 -1.25 -15.89 -6.85
C ASP A 92 -0.27 -14.98 -7.60
N ILE A 93 -0.09 -13.74 -7.12
CA ILE A 93 0.90 -12.80 -7.68
C ILE A 93 2.31 -13.38 -7.58
N GLU A 94 2.70 -13.86 -6.41
CA GLU A 94 4.03 -14.42 -6.18
C GLU A 94 4.30 -15.64 -7.07
N ASN A 95 3.35 -16.58 -7.14
CA ASN A 95 3.49 -17.80 -7.94
C ASN A 95 3.59 -17.53 -9.45
N ARG A 96 2.85 -16.54 -9.95
CA ARG A 96 2.77 -16.26 -11.39
C ARG A 96 3.85 -15.30 -11.88
N THR A 97 4.25 -14.35 -11.05
CA THR A 97 5.20 -13.30 -11.45
C THR A 97 6.61 -13.55 -10.92
N GLY A 98 6.77 -14.45 -9.96
CA GLY A 98 8.03 -14.68 -9.25
C GLY A 98 8.41 -13.55 -8.29
N LEU A 99 7.56 -12.52 -8.13
CA LEU A 99 7.77 -11.43 -7.18
C LEU A 99 7.59 -11.98 -5.77
N LYS A 100 8.70 -12.18 -5.06
CA LYS A 100 8.68 -12.66 -3.69
C LYS A 100 8.04 -11.64 -2.76
N GLU A 101 7.24 -12.12 -1.83
CA GLU A 101 6.65 -11.32 -0.74
C GLU A 101 5.98 -10.00 -1.22
N PRO A 102 5.00 -10.04 -2.15
CA PRO A 102 4.39 -8.84 -2.72
C PRO A 102 3.76 -7.92 -1.66
N MET A 103 3.29 -8.50 -0.55
CA MET A 103 2.81 -7.76 0.62
C MET A 103 3.88 -6.80 1.20
N ARG A 104 5.14 -7.25 1.31
CA ARG A 104 6.23 -6.44 1.88
C ARG A 104 6.57 -5.25 1.00
N HIS A 105 6.54 -5.44 -0.31
CA HIS A 105 6.77 -4.36 -1.27
C HIS A 105 5.71 -3.27 -1.15
N ILE A 106 4.44 -3.64 -1.00
CA ILE A 106 3.34 -2.70 -0.75
C ILE A 106 3.48 -2.04 0.62
N SER A 107 3.81 -2.81 1.66
CA SER A 107 4.02 -2.26 3.01
C SER A 107 5.09 -1.19 3.01
N LYS A 108 6.26 -1.49 2.41
CA LYS A 108 7.35 -0.53 2.27
C LYS A 108 6.91 0.73 1.53
N ARG A 109 6.16 0.59 0.44
CA ARG A 109 5.62 1.73 -0.30
C ARG A 109 4.73 2.61 0.57
N ILE A 110 3.82 2.03 1.34
CA ILE A 110 2.94 2.79 2.24
C ILE A 110 3.75 3.54 3.29
N LEU A 111 4.80 2.91 3.84
CA LEU A 111 5.69 3.56 4.82
C LEU A 111 6.39 4.79 4.24
N GLU A 112 6.96 4.67 3.04
CA GLU A 112 7.59 5.80 2.33
C GLU A 112 6.58 6.95 2.06
N GLU A 113 5.32 6.62 1.76
CA GLU A 113 4.25 7.62 1.55
C GLU A 113 3.82 8.31 2.86
N ILE A 114 3.77 7.56 3.97
CA ILE A 114 3.48 8.10 5.30
C ILE A 114 4.61 9.03 5.75
N SER A 115 5.88 8.60 5.60
CA SER A 115 7.04 9.41 6.00
C SER A 115 7.20 10.66 5.13
N GLY A 116 6.74 10.62 3.88
CA GLY A 116 6.80 11.75 2.95
C GLY A 116 8.01 11.81 2.08
N GLU A 117 8.70 10.69 1.96
CA GLU A 117 9.86 10.53 1.07
C GLU A 117 9.43 10.42 -0.39
N THR A 118 8.13 10.17 -0.65
CA THR A 118 7.59 10.02 -2.00
C THR A 118 7.06 11.32 -2.59
N ARG A 119 7.42 11.59 -3.84
CA ARG A 119 6.85 12.72 -4.62
C ARG A 119 5.42 12.48 -5.09
N MET A 120 5.04 11.22 -5.28
CA MET A 120 3.71 10.79 -5.73
C MET A 120 3.21 9.72 -4.78
N ASN A 121 1.93 9.76 -4.41
CA ASN A 121 1.33 8.79 -3.51
C ASN A 121 0.35 7.88 -4.26
N LEU A 122 0.35 6.60 -3.93
CA LEU A 122 -0.54 5.58 -4.49
C LEU A 122 -1.65 5.21 -3.50
N PHE A 123 -1.30 5.08 -2.22
CA PHE A 123 -2.16 4.50 -1.20
C PHE A 123 -2.60 5.52 -0.15
N VAL A 124 -1.73 6.48 0.17
CA VAL A 124 -1.95 7.46 1.24
C VAL A 124 -2.33 8.81 0.65
N LYS A 125 -3.54 9.28 0.94
CA LYS A 125 -3.97 10.64 0.62
C LYS A 125 -3.40 11.61 1.65
N ARG A 126 -2.54 12.52 1.21
CA ARG A 126 -2.14 13.69 2.01
C ARG A 126 -3.27 14.71 2.03
#